data_AF-F7XNU2-F1
#
_entry.id   AF-F7XNU2-F1
#
_cell.length_a   1.000
_cell.length_b   1.000
_cell.length_c   1.000
_cell.angle_alpha   90.00
_cell.angle_beta   90.00
_cell.angle_gamma   90.00
#
_symmetry.space_group_name_H-M   'P 1'
#
loop_
_entity.id
_entity.type
_entity.pdbx_description
1 polymer ?
#
loop_
_entity_poly.entity_id
_entity_poly.type
_entity_poly.pdbx_seq_one_letter_code
_entity_poly.pdbx_strand_id
1 'polypeptide(L)'
;MSDIRELRQNIERLTSSANTVLRRQSYDQILKNIENIESELNTSRKEIEIKNRELEQLKKENMDLKHDYTSISRRVEEITKEKAETEKKLEQLSRTRYELSSSNLVKAFRDSIENMEMSLSTESSKKDYHVSSMNIRLKTNIAVRDEEISFQLPKADDVIPPGNLSEIEFSITSLSKDSVFSDYVDVPDVVGMNLDIAQSKLENAGFAIGEILETESELAQGTVISQIPSGNSVAKPGEPVDLVISKIRMVEVPNVVGMNLKSARRILKEGRLDAGKITEREDSSNTGTVLNQSVSPGEHVDTGSNIDLDVAVSEKKMNGKIIGKDVNDSDVKENIRNSERILSGDHIKNKFHSFKK
;
A
#
# COMPACT_ATOMS: atom_id res chain seq x y z
N MET A 1 -118.70 -24.68 32.67
CA MET A 1 -117.81 -23.69 32.01
C MET A 1 -117.12 -22.73 33.00
N SER A 2 -117.40 -22.79 34.32
CA SER A 2 -116.73 -21.94 35.33
C SER A 2 -115.38 -22.52 35.80
N ASP A 3 -115.28 -23.84 36.02
CA ASP A 3 -114.09 -24.43 36.69
C ASP A 3 -112.82 -24.55 35.82
N ILE A 4 -112.96 -24.59 34.49
CA ILE A 4 -111.79 -24.71 33.59
C ILE A 4 -111.00 -23.39 33.48
N ARG A 5 -111.67 -22.24 33.72
CA ARG A 5 -111.01 -20.92 33.70
C ARG A 5 -110.21 -20.64 34.97
N GLU A 6 -110.71 -21.04 36.14
CA GLU A 6 -109.96 -20.93 37.39
C GLU A 6 -108.77 -21.88 37.45
N LEU A 7 -108.91 -23.12 36.94
CA LEU A 7 -107.79 -24.05 36.81
C LEU A 7 -106.71 -23.54 35.86
N ARG A 8 -107.07 -22.90 34.74
CA ARG A 8 -106.10 -22.26 33.84
C ARG A 8 -105.38 -21.08 34.49
N GLN A 9 -106.10 -20.22 35.23
CA GLN A 9 -105.47 -19.11 35.94
C GLN A 9 -104.57 -19.59 37.08
N ASN A 10 -104.93 -20.65 37.79
CA ASN A 10 -104.09 -21.22 38.85
C ASN A 10 -102.87 -21.96 38.29
N ILE A 11 -103.01 -22.68 37.16
CA ILE A 11 -101.89 -23.29 36.45
C ILE A 11 -100.98 -22.21 35.86
N GLU A 12 -101.52 -21.11 35.30
CA GLU A 12 -100.72 -19.95 34.86
C GLU A 12 -100.01 -19.29 36.04
N ARG A 13 -100.64 -19.11 37.20
CA ARG A 13 -99.99 -18.57 38.40
C ARG A 13 -98.90 -19.50 38.95
N LEU A 14 -99.13 -20.82 38.93
CA LEU A 14 -98.15 -21.83 39.36
C LEU A 14 -96.97 -21.97 38.38
N THR A 15 -97.22 -21.92 37.06
CA THR A 15 -96.17 -21.94 36.02
C THR A 15 -95.40 -20.62 35.93
N SER A 16 -96.05 -19.49 36.23
CA SER A 16 -95.40 -18.18 36.38
C SER A 16 -94.53 -18.11 37.63
N SER A 17 -94.78 -18.92 38.66
CA SER A 17 -94.04 -18.90 39.93
C SER A 17 -92.81 -19.82 39.92
N ALA A 18 -92.85 -20.96 39.23
CA ALA A 18 -91.77 -21.97 39.28
C ALA A 18 -90.71 -21.84 38.17
N ASN A 19 -91.07 -21.33 36.98
CA ASN A 19 -90.13 -21.17 35.85
C ASN A 19 -89.45 -19.79 35.76
N THR A 20 -89.90 -18.82 36.56
CA THR A 20 -89.35 -17.46 36.58
C THR A 20 -88.06 -17.37 37.37
N VAL A 21 -87.88 -18.18 38.43
CA VAL A 21 -86.67 -18.13 39.26
C VAL A 21 -85.44 -18.67 38.52
N LEU A 22 -85.55 -19.82 37.84
CA LEU A 22 -84.43 -20.41 37.08
C LEU A 22 -84.04 -19.58 35.84
N ARG A 23 -85.01 -19.02 35.10
CA ARG A 23 -84.72 -18.09 33.99
C ARG A 23 -84.12 -16.78 34.46
N ARG A 24 -84.58 -16.24 35.60
CA ARG A 24 -84.02 -15.02 36.19
C ARG A 24 -82.59 -15.23 36.65
N GLN A 25 -82.29 -16.34 37.33
CA GLN A 25 -80.90 -16.71 37.69
C GLN A 25 -80.00 -16.87 36.46
N SER A 26 -80.49 -17.50 35.38
CA SER A 26 -79.73 -17.64 34.14
C SER A 26 -79.52 -16.29 33.42
N TYR A 27 -80.49 -15.39 33.47
CA TYR A 27 -80.40 -14.05 32.88
C TYR A 27 -79.44 -13.15 33.65
N ASP A 28 -79.49 -13.19 34.99
CA ASP A 28 -78.58 -12.46 35.87
C ASP A 28 -77.12 -12.92 35.65
N GLN A 29 -76.89 -14.22 35.44
CA GLN A 29 -75.57 -14.76 35.11
C GLN A 29 -75.06 -14.27 33.74
N ILE A 30 -75.94 -14.19 32.74
CA ILE A 30 -75.59 -13.64 31.41
C ILE A 30 -75.25 -12.16 31.52
N LEU A 31 -76.03 -11.38 32.30
CA LEU A 31 -75.77 -9.96 32.52
C LEU A 31 -74.40 -9.75 33.16
N LYS A 32 -74.08 -10.51 34.21
CA LYS A 32 -72.78 -10.44 34.88
C LYS A 32 -71.62 -10.80 33.95
N ASN A 33 -71.81 -11.77 33.06
CA ASN A 33 -70.81 -12.12 32.05
C ASN A 33 -70.64 -10.99 31.02
N ILE A 34 -71.73 -10.35 30.58
CA ILE A 34 -71.67 -9.19 29.69
C ILE A 34 -70.92 -8.02 30.36
N GLU A 35 -71.24 -7.70 31.60
CA GLU A 35 -70.56 -6.66 32.37
C GLU A 35 -69.05 -6.94 32.54
N ASN A 36 -68.68 -8.20 32.81
CA ASN A 36 -67.28 -8.60 32.87
C ASN A 36 -66.57 -8.43 31.51
N ILE A 37 -67.20 -8.88 30.42
CA ILE A 37 -66.65 -8.72 29.07
C ILE A 37 -66.50 -7.24 28.71
N GLU A 38 -67.49 -6.40 29.03
CA GLU A 38 -67.41 -4.96 28.79
C GLU A 38 -66.27 -4.30 29.58
N SER A 39 -66.06 -4.75 30.82
CA SER A 39 -64.94 -4.31 31.66
C SER A 39 -63.59 -4.70 31.04
N GLU A 40 -63.44 -5.96 30.61
CA GLU A 40 -62.24 -6.48 29.93
C GLU A 40 -61.97 -5.79 28.58
N LEU A 41 -63.04 -5.47 27.83
CA LEU A 41 -62.94 -4.77 26.56
C LEU A 41 -62.52 -3.31 26.77
N ASN A 42 -63.00 -2.67 27.84
CA ASN A 42 -62.58 -1.33 28.24
C ASN A 42 -61.13 -1.29 28.72
N THR A 43 -60.64 -2.27 29.47
CA THR A 43 -59.22 -2.35 29.85
C THR A 43 -58.33 -2.57 28.63
N SER A 44 -58.71 -3.51 27.75
CA SER A 44 -57.98 -3.77 26.50
C SER A 44 -57.90 -2.53 25.60
N ARG A 45 -58.97 -1.74 25.51
CA ARG A 45 -58.98 -0.46 24.77
C ARG A 45 -57.99 0.54 25.34
N LYS A 46 -57.93 0.67 26.67
CA LYS A 46 -56.95 1.56 27.33
C LYS A 46 -55.51 1.11 27.07
N GLU A 47 -55.24 -0.19 27.12
CA GLU A 47 -53.92 -0.74 26.80
C GLU A 47 -53.50 -0.48 25.35
N ILE A 48 -54.42 -0.65 24.39
CA ILE A 48 -54.17 -0.32 22.98
C ILE A 48 -53.85 1.18 22.82
N GLU A 49 -54.58 2.05 23.53
CA GLU A 49 -54.34 3.49 23.47
C GLU A 49 -52.94 3.84 24.02
N ILE A 50 -52.52 3.23 25.12
CA ILE A 50 -51.17 3.42 25.69
C ILE A 50 -50.10 2.93 24.70
N LYS A 51 -50.24 1.72 24.16
CA LYS A 51 -49.29 1.17 23.18
C LYS A 51 -49.21 2.00 21.91
N ASN A 52 -50.32 2.58 21.46
CA ASN A 52 -50.32 3.49 20.32
C ASN A 52 -49.55 4.77 20.60
N ARG A 53 -49.66 5.34 21.81
CA ARG A 53 -48.83 6.50 22.21
C ARG A 53 -47.35 6.15 22.26
N GLU A 54 -46.99 4.99 22.82
CA GLU A 54 -45.60 4.50 22.83
C GLU A 54 -45.06 4.28 21.42
N LEU A 55 -45.86 3.72 20.52
CA LEU A 55 -45.48 3.52 19.12
C LEU A 55 -45.21 4.85 18.40
N GLU A 56 -46.05 5.87 18.63
CA GLU A 56 -45.82 7.20 18.05
C GLU A 56 -44.58 7.88 18.64
N GLN A 57 -44.29 7.69 19.93
CA GLN A 57 -43.04 8.15 20.54
C GLN A 57 -41.83 7.45 19.90
N LEU A 58 -41.84 6.12 19.79
CA LEU A 58 -40.75 5.36 19.19
C LEU A 58 -40.53 5.72 17.72
N LYS A 59 -41.60 5.98 16.96
CA LYS A 59 -41.49 6.47 15.58
C LYS A 59 -40.77 7.81 15.51
N LYS A 60 -41.08 8.72 16.42
CA LYS A 60 -40.41 10.02 16.52
C LYS A 60 -38.92 9.84 16.84
N GLU A 61 -38.60 9.06 17.87
CA GLU A 61 -37.22 8.78 18.26
C GLU A 61 -36.43 8.12 17.10
N ASN A 62 -37.05 7.23 16.34
CA ASN A 62 -36.40 6.59 15.19
C ASN A 62 -36.12 7.59 14.05
N MET A 63 -37.03 8.55 13.83
CA MET A 63 -36.80 9.65 12.87
C MET A 63 -35.65 10.55 13.32
N ASP A 64 -35.59 10.91 14.61
CA ASP A 64 -34.53 11.74 15.18
C ASP A 64 -33.17 11.01 15.09
N LEU A 65 -33.11 9.73 15.48
CA LEU A 65 -31.90 8.89 15.34
C LEU A 65 -31.44 8.75 13.89
N LYS A 66 -32.37 8.61 12.95
CA LYS A 66 -32.04 8.54 11.52
C LYS A 66 -31.45 9.85 11.03
N HIS A 67 -31.97 10.98 11.49
CA HIS A 67 -31.40 12.29 11.20
C HIS A 67 -29.97 12.40 11.75
N ASP A 68 -29.76 12.05 13.02
CA ASP A 68 -28.45 12.05 13.67
C ASP A 68 -27.45 11.16 12.94
N TYR A 69 -27.85 9.94 12.56
CA TYR A 69 -27.02 9.03 11.79
C TYR A 69 -26.56 9.65 10.46
N THR A 70 -27.46 10.33 9.74
CA THR A 70 -27.09 11.00 8.49
C THR A 70 -26.15 12.18 8.70
N SER A 71 -26.32 12.93 9.78
CA SER A 71 -25.43 14.04 10.16
C SER A 71 -24.04 13.53 10.52
N ILE A 72 -23.95 12.51 11.38
CA ILE A 72 -22.70 11.88 11.78
C ILE A 72 -21.99 11.26 10.58
N SER A 73 -22.70 10.57 9.69
CA SER A 73 -22.11 9.96 8.49
C SER A 73 -21.46 11.01 7.59
N ARG A 74 -22.12 12.16 7.36
CA ARG A 74 -21.51 13.28 6.62
C ARG A 74 -20.27 13.82 7.32
N ARG A 75 -20.31 13.94 8.64
CA ARG A 75 -19.16 14.43 9.42
C ARG A 75 -17.96 13.49 9.34
N VAL A 76 -18.21 12.18 9.33
CA VAL A 76 -17.16 11.17 9.11
C VAL A 76 -16.57 11.30 7.71
N GLU A 77 -17.39 11.47 6.68
CA GLU A 77 -16.91 11.70 5.30
C GLU A 77 -16.04 12.96 5.21
N GLU A 78 -16.47 14.08 5.79
CA GLU A 78 -15.68 15.32 5.87
C GLU A 78 -14.33 15.10 6.55
N ILE A 79 -14.33 14.48 7.74
CA ILE A 79 -13.10 14.22 8.50
C ILE A 79 -12.16 13.29 7.74
N THR A 80 -12.68 12.26 7.06
CA THR A 80 -11.84 11.36 6.25
C THR A 80 -11.17 12.09 5.09
N LYS A 81 -11.87 13.05 4.47
CA LYS A 81 -11.30 13.89 3.42
C LYS A 81 -10.23 14.84 3.97
N GLU A 82 -10.50 15.50 5.09
CA GLU A 82 -9.52 16.37 5.77
C GLU A 82 -8.25 15.60 6.17
N LYS A 83 -8.41 14.37 6.67
CA LYS A 83 -7.29 13.48 6.99
C LYS A 83 -6.45 13.18 5.76
N ALA A 84 -7.07 12.79 4.64
CA ALA A 84 -6.36 12.49 3.40
C ALA A 84 -5.61 13.71 2.83
N GLU A 85 -6.23 14.89 2.89
CA GLU A 85 -5.57 16.15 2.50
C GLU A 85 -4.37 16.47 3.40
N THR A 86 -4.50 16.25 4.71
CA THR A 86 -3.42 16.44 5.68
C THR A 86 -2.27 15.46 5.46
N GLU A 87 -2.56 14.19 5.22
CA GLU A 87 -1.55 13.16 4.90
C GLU A 87 -0.78 13.51 3.62
N LYS A 88 -1.49 13.97 2.58
CA LYS A 88 -0.86 14.44 1.33
C LYS A 88 0.02 15.66 1.58
N LYS A 89 -0.41 16.59 2.42
CA LYS A 89 0.40 17.76 2.80
C LYS A 89 1.63 17.35 3.60
N LEU A 90 1.50 16.35 4.49
CA LEU A 90 2.63 15.79 5.25
C LEU A 90 3.65 15.13 4.34
N GLU A 91 3.20 14.38 3.32
CA GLU A 91 4.06 13.75 2.31
C GLU A 91 4.76 14.79 1.42
N GLN A 92 4.07 15.87 1.04
CA GLN A 92 4.69 16.98 0.32
C GLN A 92 5.71 17.73 1.19
N LEU A 93 5.41 17.91 2.48
CA LEU A 93 6.31 18.52 3.43
C LEU A 93 7.53 17.63 3.72
N SER A 94 7.41 16.31 3.78
CA SER A 94 8.56 15.41 3.97
C SER A 94 9.50 15.44 2.76
N ARG A 95 8.97 15.50 1.53
CA ARG A 95 9.77 15.65 0.30
C ARG A 95 10.48 17.00 0.16
N THR A 96 10.02 18.03 0.87
CA THR A 96 10.59 19.40 0.85
C THR A 96 11.32 19.77 2.14
N ARG A 97 11.59 18.80 3.02
CA ARG A 97 12.53 18.95 4.13
C ARG A 97 13.90 18.55 3.61
N TYR A 98 14.78 19.52 3.39
CA TYR A 98 16.20 19.23 3.22
C TYR A 98 16.69 18.65 4.54
N GLU A 99 16.89 17.33 4.60
CA GLU A 99 17.60 16.71 5.71
C GLU A 99 19.06 17.17 5.64
N LEU A 100 19.44 18.05 6.56
CA LEU A 100 20.83 18.37 6.80
C LEU A 100 21.36 17.26 7.71
N SER A 101 22.03 16.27 7.12
CA SER A 101 22.87 15.36 7.88
C SER A 101 23.92 16.15 8.66
N SER A 102 24.40 15.57 9.76
CA SER A 102 25.46 16.18 10.57
C SER A 102 26.69 16.53 9.72
N SER A 103 27.03 15.68 8.74
CA SER A 103 28.14 15.91 7.80
C SER A 103 27.91 17.09 6.84
N ASN A 104 26.70 17.23 6.28
CA ASN A 104 26.35 18.34 5.40
C ASN A 104 26.37 19.68 6.12
N LEU A 105 25.90 19.70 7.38
CA LEU A 105 25.93 20.89 8.22
C LEU A 105 27.36 21.34 8.51
N VAL A 106 28.23 20.41 8.91
CA VAL A 106 29.66 20.69 9.19
C VAL A 106 30.37 21.19 7.93
N LYS A 107 30.12 20.58 6.77
CA LYS A 107 30.68 21.02 5.48
C LYS A 107 30.24 22.44 5.13
N ALA A 108 28.94 22.73 5.21
CA ALA A 108 28.41 24.07 4.89
C ALA A 108 29.00 25.16 5.81
N PHE A 109 29.25 24.84 7.09
CA PHE A 109 29.93 25.76 8.01
C PHE A 109 31.40 25.97 7.65
N ARG A 110 32.14 24.90 7.30
CA ARG A 110 33.53 25.00 6.82
C ARG A 110 33.61 25.93 5.62
N ASP A 111 32.80 25.66 4.59
CA ASP A 111 32.75 26.46 3.36
C ASP A 111 32.43 27.94 3.67
N SER A 112 31.53 28.19 4.63
CA SER A 112 31.17 29.56 5.04
C SER A 112 32.30 30.30 5.75
N ILE A 113 33.07 29.61 6.60
CA ILE A 113 34.23 30.19 7.29
C ILE A 113 35.35 30.48 6.29
N GLU A 114 35.65 29.55 5.39
CA GLU A 114 36.67 29.76 4.34
C GLU A 114 36.34 30.96 3.45
N ASN A 115 35.06 31.09 3.02
CA ASN A 115 34.61 32.24 2.25
C ASN A 115 34.72 33.56 3.04
N MET A 116 34.44 33.52 4.35
CA MET A 116 34.57 34.68 5.23
C MET A 116 36.03 35.09 5.40
N GLU A 117 36.93 34.13 5.64
CA GLU A 117 38.37 34.38 5.73
C GLU A 117 38.91 34.93 4.40
N MET A 118 38.54 34.35 3.26
CA MET A 118 38.95 34.83 1.94
C MET A 118 38.48 36.27 1.67
N SER A 119 37.30 36.65 2.17
CA SER A 119 36.77 38.01 2.07
C SER A 119 37.53 38.99 2.98
N LEU A 120 37.91 38.55 4.17
CA LEU A 120 38.66 39.34 5.16
C LEU A 120 40.15 39.48 4.82
N SER A 121 40.70 38.57 4.01
CA SER A 121 42.10 38.56 3.56
C SER A 121 42.33 39.26 2.21
N THR A 122 41.35 40.02 1.69
CA THR A 122 41.46 40.65 0.36
C THR A 122 42.57 41.71 0.30
N GLU A 123 43.25 41.83 -0.85
CA GLU A 123 44.44 42.68 -1.10
C GLU A 123 44.29 44.17 -0.73
N SER A 124 43.07 44.65 -0.49
CA SER A 124 42.79 46.03 -0.10
C SER A 124 42.95 46.32 1.40
N SER A 125 43.00 45.29 2.27
CA SER A 125 43.29 45.48 3.69
C SER A 125 44.78 45.31 3.97
N LYS A 126 45.45 46.38 4.41
CA LYS A 126 46.84 46.39 4.91
C LYS A 126 47.09 45.49 6.15
N LYS A 127 46.11 44.70 6.56
CA LYS A 127 46.08 43.88 7.76
C LYS A 127 45.48 42.52 7.42
N ASP A 128 46.13 41.48 7.91
CA ASP A 128 45.71 40.09 7.81
C ASP A 128 44.74 39.79 8.96
N TYR A 129 43.44 39.74 8.65
CA TYR A 129 42.40 39.43 9.61
C TYR A 129 42.01 37.95 9.47
N HIS A 130 42.05 37.21 10.58
CA HIS A 130 41.69 35.79 10.65
C HIS A 130 40.63 35.59 11.74
N VAL A 131 39.69 34.67 11.50
CA VAL A 131 38.60 34.36 12.43
C VAL A 131 39.13 33.38 13.48
N SER A 132 39.53 33.87 14.66
CA SER A 132 40.09 33.02 15.71
C SER A 132 39.07 32.10 16.38
N SER A 133 37.82 32.54 16.52
CA SER A 133 36.72 31.71 16.98
C SER A 133 35.35 32.24 16.56
N MET A 134 34.38 31.34 16.47
CA MET A 134 32.99 31.61 16.11
C MET A 134 32.08 30.77 17.00
N ASN A 135 31.24 31.41 17.80
CA ASN A 135 30.19 30.75 18.55
C ASN A 135 28.89 30.83 17.76
N ILE A 136 28.28 29.69 17.50
CA ILE A 136 27.02 29.60 16.76
C ILE A 136 25.98 28.95 17.66
N ARG A 137 24.82 29.59 17.71
CA ARG A 137 23.66 29.16 18.47
C ARG A 137 22.51 28.98 17.50
N LEU A 138 22.10 27.73 17.32
CA LEU A 138 21.05 27.36 16.39
C LEU A 138 19.83 26.86 17.15
N LYS A 139 18.66 27.41 16.84
CA LYS A 139 17.37 26.89 17.32
C LYS A 139 16.73 26.05 16.23
N THR A 140 16.63 24.75 16.45
CA THR A 140 16.23 23.78 15.43
C THR A 140 15.48 22.60 16.06
N ASN A 141 14.71 21.88 15.26
CA ASN A 141 14.18 20.59 15.69
C ASN A 141 15.26 19.52 15.56
N ILE A 142 15.40 18.68 16.58
CA ILE A 142 16.33 17.55 16.58
C ILE A 142 15.50 16.27 16.56
N ALA A 143 15.81 15.37 15.63
CA ALA A 143 15.26 14.03 15.60
C ALA A 143 16.41 13.02 15.57
N VAL A 144 16.27 11.96 16.37
CA VAL A 144 17.17 10.81 16.33
C VAL A 144 16.46 9.71 15.57
N ARG A 145 17.01 9.30 14.43
CA ARG A 145 16.51 8.20 13.62
C ARG A 145 17.69 7.33 13.25
N ASP A 146 17.55 6.02 13.45
CA ASP A 146 18.56 5.01 13.07
C ASP A 146 19.97 5.34 13.61
N GLU A 147 20.06 5.78 14.88
CA GLU A 147 21.29 6.20 15.57
C GLU A 147 21.96 7.47 15.00
N GLU A 148 21.37 8.12 13.98
CA GLU A 148 21.85 9.37 13.41
C GLU A 148 21.03 10.57 13.92
N ILE A 149 21.74 11.65 14.26
CA ILE A 149 21.13 12.92 14.65
C ILE A 149 20.83 13.73 13.39
N SER A 150 19.56 14.05 13.18
CA SER A 150 19.09 14.90 12.09
C SER A 150 18.60 16.24 12.61
N PHE A 151 18.95 17.30 11.87
CA PHE A 151 18.60 18.69 12.23
C PHE A 151 17.62 19.26 11.21
N GLN A 152 16.54 19.87 11.70
CA GLN A 152 15.53 20.49 10.83
C GLN A 152 15.30 21.97 11.18
N LEU A 153 15.83 22.84 10.32
CA LEU A 153 15.63 24.29 10.44
C LEU A 153 14.17 24.69 10.19
N PRO A 154 13.62 25.65 10.95
CA PRO A 154 12.32 26.24 10.65
C PRO A 154 12.35 26.98 9.32
N LYS A 155 11.28 26.84 8.52
CA LYS A 155 11.10 27.62 7.29
C LYS A 155 10.72 29.06 7.65
N ALA A 156 10.89 29.98 6.69
CA ALA A 156 10.53 31.39 6.88
C ALA A 156 9.06 31.60 7.29
N ASP A 157 8.17 30.69 6.88
CA ASP A 157 6.73 30.75 7.15
C ASP A 157 6.27 29.88 8.35
N ASP A 158 7.20 29.20 9.02
CA ASP A 158 6.86 28.31 10.14
C ASP A 158 6.66 29.13 11.43
N VAL A 159 5.44 29.10 11.98
CA VAL A 159 5.13 29.68 13.29
C VAL A 159 5.38 28.62 14.38
N ILE A 160 6.63 28.46 14.79
CA ILE A 160 7.02 27.55 15.88
C ILE A 160 7.33 28.37 17.13
N PRO A 161 6.63 28.13 18.26
CA PRO A 161 6.99 28.76 19.53
C PRO A 161 8.45 28.45 19.86
N PRO A 162 9.29 29.46 20.17
CA PRO A 162 10.73 29.26 20.36
C PRO A 162 11.09 28.35 21.54
N GLY A 163 10.17 28.12 22.48
CA GLY A 163 10.33 27.16 23.57
C GLY A 163 10.23 25.69 23.17
N ASN A 164 9.75 25.39 21.95
CA ASN A 164 9.62 24.03 21.43
C ASN A 164 10.81 23.61 20.55
N LEU A 165 11.74 24.52 20.28
CA LEU A 165 12.94 24.26 19.50
C LEU A 165 14.09 23.87 20.44
N SER A 166 14.89 22.89 20.03
CA SER A 166 16.15 22.61 20.70
C SER A 166 17.17 23.71 20.38
N GLU A 167 17.92 24.13 21.39
CA GLU A 167 19.04 25.07 21.22
C GLU A 167 20.34 24.26 21.15
N ILE A 168 21.07 24.42 20.05
CA ILE A 168 22.37 23.82 19.82
C ILE A 168 23.39 24.94 19.84
N GLU A 169 24.39 24.82 20.71
CA GLU A 169 25.51 25.74 20.77
C GLU A 169 26.77 24.98 20.36
N PHE A 170 27.51 25.54 19.41
CA PHE A 170 28.80 25.01 19.01
C PHE A 170 29.79 26.15 18.83
N SER A 171 31.00 25.91 19.32
CA SER A 171 32.13 26.82 19.25
C SER A 171 33.13 26.27 18.26
N ILE A 172 33.39 27.03 17.20
CA ILE A 172 34.45 26.75 16.24
C ILE A 172 35.62 27.63 16.64
N THR A 173 36.78 27.05 16.92
CA THR A 173 38.00 27.80 17.21
C THR A 173 38.98 27.51 16.10
N SER A 174 39.46 28.55 15.41
CA SER A 174 40.58 28.43 14.50
C SER A 174 41.81 28.10 15.35
N LEU A 175 42.30 26.89 15.17
CA LEU A 175 43.53 26.44 15.81
C LEU A 175 44.66 27.15 15.07
N SER A 176 45.41 27.98 15.79
CA SER A 176 46.57 28.70 15.27
C SER A 176 47.41 27.75 14.45
N LYS A 177 47.71 28.14 13.20
CA LYS A 177 48.50 27.36 12.22
C LYS A 177 49.81 26.79 12.80
N ASP A 178 50.31 27.41 13.87
CA ASP A 178 51.54 27.05 14.58
C ASP A 178 51.37 26.04 15.72
N SER A 179 50.21 25.41 15.90
CA SER A 179 50.03 24.39 16.94
C SER A 179 49.23 23.16 16.46
N VAL A 180 50.02 22.18 15.99
CA VAL A 180 49.79 20.72 16.04
C VAL A 180 48.91 20.03 14.95
N PHE A 181 48.71 20.61 13.76
CA PHE A 181 48.07 19.91 12.62
C PHE A 181 48.98 19.66 11.40
N SER A 182 50.30 19.77 11.56
CA SER A 182 51.28 19.29 10.55
C SER A 182 51.03 17.82 10.15
N ASP A 183 50.43 17.03 11.03
CA ASP A 183 50.40 15.58 10.92
C ASP A 183 48.99 15.01 10.66
N TYR A 184 48.03 15.82 10.19
CA TYR A 184 46.69 15.34 9.80
C TYR A 184 46.40 15.71 8.34
N VAL A 185 45.76 14.80 7.62
CA VAL A 185 45.38 14.97 6.21
C VAL A 185 43.90 14.67 6.02
N ASP A 186 43.31 15.23 4.96
CA ASP A 186 41.90 15.03 4.65
C ASP A 186 41.62 13.59 4.19
N VAL A 187 40.63 12.95 4.82
CA VAL A 187 40.16 11.62 4.46
C VAL A 187 39.31 11.70 3.19
N PRO A 188 39.67 11.02 2.09
CA PRO A 188 38.85 10.98 0.89
C PRO A 188 37.47 10.37 1.16
N ASP A 189 36.45 10.95 0.54
CA ASP A 189 35.13 10.31 0.44
C ASP A 189 35.15 9.22 -0.65
N VAL A 190 34.93 7.98 -0.24
CA VAL A 190 34.86 6.77 -1.07
C VAL A 190 33.48 6.11 -1.06
N VAL A 191 32.49 6.70 -0.39
CA VAL A 191 31.13 6.17 -0.38
C VAL A 191 30.56 6.14 -1.80
N GLY A 192 29.92 5.03 -2.16
CA GLY A 192 29.39 4.79 -3.51
C GLY A 192 30.43 4.32 -4.54
N MET A 193 31.72 4.25 -4.19
CA MET A 193 32.74 3.68 -5.05
C MET A 193 32.79 2.16 -4.94
N ASN A 194 33.28 1.49 -5.98
CA ASN A 194 33.66 0.08 -5.89
C ASN A 194 34.89 -0.07 -4.98
N LEU A 195 34.96 -1.17 -4.22
CA LEU A 195 36.03 -1.45 -3.26
C LEU A 195 37.44 -1.23 -3.84
N ASP A 196 37.73 -1.71 -5.04
CA ASP A 196 39.06 -1.60 -5.64
C ASP A 196 39.46 -0.13 -5.89
N ILE A 197 38.49 0.68 -6.31
CA ILE A 197 38.66 2.13 -6.56
C ILE A 197 38.79 2.87 -5.23
N ALA A 198 37.96 2.51 -4.25
CA ALA A 198 37.98 3.08 -2.91
C ALA A 198 39.34 2.86 -2.24
N GLN A 199 39.84 1.62 -2.27
CA GLN A 199 41.15 1.26 -1.70
C GLN A 199 42.27 2.06 -2.36
N SER A 200 42.30 2.09 -3.69
CA SER A 200 43.29 2.87 -4.44
C SER A 200 43.24 4.36 -4.06
N LYS A 201 42.06 4.94 -3.87
CA LYS A 201 41.91 6.36 -3.51
C LYS A 201 42.42 6.65 -2.09
N LEU A 202 42.14 5.76 -1.13
CA LEU A 202 42.58 5.90 0.26
C LEU A 202 44.09 5.73 0.39
N GLU A 203 44.67 4.72 -0.26
CA GLU A 203 46.11 4.48 -0.27
C GLU A 203 46.88 5.65 -0.91
N ASN A 204 46.38 6.18 -2.04
CA ASN A 204 46.98 7.34 -2.70
C ASN A 204 46.90 8.62 -1.83
N ALA A 205 45.93 8.70 -0.93
CA ALA A 205 45.81 9.79 0.04
C ALA A 205 46.63 9.53 1.33
N GLY A 206 47.35 8.41 1.40
CA GLY A 206 48.23 8.07 2.52
C GLY A 206 47.52 7.41 3.69
N PHE A 207 46.33 6.84 3.50
CA PHE A 207 45.60 6.09 4.52
C PHE A 207 45.81 4.59 4.37
N ALA A 208 45.70 3.86 5.49
CA ALA A 208 45.67 2.41 5.46
C ALA A 208 44.22 1.90 5.27
N ILE A 209 44.07 0.73 4.69
CA ILE A 209 42.76 0.05 4.64
C ILE A 209 42.54 -0.66 5.97
N GLY A 210 41.44 -0.32 6.64
CA GLY A 210 41.03 -0.90 7.91
C GLY A 210 40.21 -2.18 7.75
N GLU A 211 39.26 -2.38 8.65
CA GLU A 211 38.30 -3.47 8.59
C GLU A 211 37.32 -3.30 7.43
N ILE A 212 37.05 -4.38 6.70
CA ILE A 212 36.03 -4.40 5.64
C ILE A 212 34.89 -5.30 6.11
N LEU A 213 33.73 -4.70 6.36
CA LEU A 213 32.51 -5.39 6.75
C LEU A 213 31.56 -5.50 5.56
N GLU A 214 30.82 -6.59 5.47
CA GLU A 214 29.85 -6.82 4.40
C GLU A 214 28.41 -6.82 4.92
N THR A 215 27.55 -6.01 4.33
CA THR A 215 26.12 -5.96 4.66
C THR A 215 25.23 -6.03 3.42
N GLU A 216 24.05 -6.60 3.57
CA GLU A 216 23.10 -6.73 2.47
C GLU A 216 22.62 -5.35 2.04
N SER A 217 22.66 -5.07 0.74
CA SER A 217 22.20 -3.80 0.18
C SER A 217 21.70 -3.98 -1.25
N GLU A 218 20.93 -3.01 -1.72
CA GLU A 218 20.47 -2.93 -3.12
C GLU A 218 21.57 -2.38 -4.05
N LEU A 219 22.70 -1.89 -3.49
CA LEU A 219 23.85 -1.46 -4.28
C LEU A 219 24.56 -2.65 -4.92
N ALA A 220 25.22 -2.41 -6.06
CA ALA A 220 26.05 -3.42 -6.70
C ALA A 220 27.06 -4.03 -5.71
N GLN A 221 27.30 -5.34 -5.84
CA GLN A 221 28.24 -6.06 -4.98
C GLN A 221 29.61 -5.36 -4.95
N GLY A 222 30.18 -5.22 -3.76
CA GLY A 222 31.47 -4.57 -3.53
C GLY A 222 31.43 -3.05 -3.57
N THR A 223 30.25 -2.42 -3.61
CA THR A 223 30.12 -0.96 -3.49
C THR A 223 30.23 -0.55 -2.02
N VAL A 224 31.03 0.48 -1.72
CA VAL A 224 31.15 1.06 -0.37
C VAL A 224 29.85 1.74 0.02
N ILE A 225 29.25 1.27 1.11
CA ILE A 225 28.04 1.80 1.74
C ILE A 225 28.40 2.90 2.73
N SER A 226 29.43 2.67 3.55
CA SER A 226 29.90 3.65 4.53
C SER A 226 31.39 3.46 4.81
N GLN A 227 32.00 4.49 5.40
CA GLN A 227 33.40 4.50 5.80
C GLN A 227 33.57 5.16 7.17
N ILE A 228 34.63 4.78 7.89
CA ILE A 228 35.04 5.41 9.15
C ILE A 228 36.57 5.54 9.13
N PRO A 229 37.16 6.74 9.32
CA PRO A 229 36.52 8.04 9.50
C PRO A 229 35.69 8.50 8.27
N SER A 230 34.72 9.39 8.53
CA SER A 230 33.81 9.91 7.50
C SER A 230 34.55 10.69 6.41
N GLY A 231 34.10 10.58 5.16
CA GLY A 231 34.68 11.35 4.06
C GLY A 231 34.72 12.86 4.35
N ASN A 232 35.82 13.50 3.97
CA ASN A 232 36.12 14.93 4.21
C ASN A 232 36.36 15.30 5.70
N SER A 233 36.52 14.33 6.61
CA SER A 233 37.11 14.57 7.93
C SER A 233 38.64 14.62 7.85
N VAL A 234 39.30 14.92 8.97
CA VAL A 234 40.77 14.86 9.09
C VAL A 234 41.19 13.69 9.95
N ALA A 235 42.25 12.98 9.56
CA ALA A 235 42.83 11.87 10.30
C ALA A 235 44.36 11.84 10.08
N LYS A 236 45.09 11.07 10.90
CA LYS A 236 46.56 11.00 10.75
C LYS A 236 46.90 10.22 9.47
N PRO A 237 47.97 10.59 8.76
CA PRO A 237 48.53 9.73 7.72
C PRO A 237 48.79 8.32 8.27
N GLY A 238 48.39 7.31 7.51
CA GLY A 238 48.50 5.90 7.86
C GLY A 238 47.42 5.38 8.80
N GLU A 239 46.48 6.23 9.26
CA GLU A 239 45.34 5.78 10.05
C GLU A 239 44.44 4.85 9.19
N PRO A 240 43.92 3.74 9.74
CA PRO A 240 43.05 2.85 9.01
C PRO A 240 41.70 3.51 8.73
N VAL A 241 41.18 3.28 7.53
CA VAL A 241 39.81 3.62 7.15
C VAL A 241 39.02 2.32 7.01
N ASP A 242 38.10 2.09 7.93
CA ASP A 242 37.18 0.95 7.92
C ASP A 242 36.07 1.20 6.89
N LEU A 243 35.67 0.17 6.16
CA LEU A 243 34.68 0.23 5.10
C LEU A 243 33.57 -0.78 5.36
N VAL A 244 32.33 -0.36 5.12
CA VAL A 244 31.20 -1.28 4.98
C VAL A 244 30.85 -1.36 3.50
N ILE A 245 30.83 -2.56 2.93
CA ILE A 245 30.53 -2.80 1.52
C ILE A 245 29.24 -3.60 1.34
N SER A 246 28.64 -3.43 0.16
CA SER A 246 27.44 -4.16 -0.27
C SER A 246 27.77 -5.61 -0.61
N LYS A 247 27.06 -6.54 0.02
CA LYS A 247 26.92 -7.93 -0.44
C LYS A 247 25.53 -8.14 -1.04
N ILE A 248 25.45 -9.09 -1.97
CA ILE A 248 24.20 -9.47 -2.62
C ILE A 248 23.25 -10.03 -1.57
N ARG A 249 21.98 -9.61 -1.64
CA ARG A 249 20.91 -10.14 -0.79
C ARG A 249 20.50 -11.52 -1.29
N MET A 250 20.33 -12.47 -0.37
CA MET A 250 19.73 -13.76 -0.70
C MET A 250 18.21 -13.68 -0.61
N VAL A 251 17.52 -14.31 -1.56
CA VAL A 251 16.05 -14.42 -1.61
C VAL A 251 15.63 -15.87 -1.73
N GLU A 252 14.50 -16.19 -1.12
CA GLU A 252 13.89 -17.52 -1.20
C GLU A 252 13.28 -17.76 -2.58
N VAL A 253 13.55 -18.92 -3.16
CA VAL A 253 13.01 -19.32 -4.45
C VAL A 253 11.54 -19.74 -4.29
N PRO A 254 10.59 -19.06 -4.96
CA PRO A 254 9.18 -19.42 -4.87
C PRO A 254 8.89 -20.71 -5.64
N ASN A 255 7.84 -21.43 -5.23
CA ASN A 255 7.33 -22.56 -5.99
C ASN A 255 6.47 -22.06 -7.16
N VAL A 256 6.94 -22.30 -8.39
CA VAL A 256 6.19 -21.98 -9.62
C VAL A 256 5.75 -23.22 -10.40
N VAL A 257 6.05 -24.41 -9.89
CA VAL A 257 5.63 -25.69 -10.50
C VAL A 257 4.09 -25.79 -10.50
N GLY A 258 3.52 -26.21 -11.63
CA GLY A 258 2.07 -26.28 -11.85
C GLY A 258 1.42 -24.96 -12.25
N MET A 259 2.14 -23.84 -12.20
CA MET A 259 1.63 -22.55 -12.70
C MET A 259 1.77 -22.45 -14.21
N ASN A 260 0.97 -21.59 -14.85
CA ASN A 260 1.24 -21.21 -16.24
C ASN A 260 2.50 -20.31 -16.32
N LEU A 261 3.23 -20.37 -17.44
CA LEU A 261 4.49 -19.66 -17.64
C LEU A 261 4.39 -18.14 -17.37
N LYS A 262 3.28 -17.51 -17.74
CA LYS A 262 3.08 -16.06 -17.51
C LYS A 262 2.99 -15.74 -16.01
N SER A 263 2.22 -16.53 -15.26
CA SER A 263 2.13 -16.39 -13.81
C SER A 263 3.46 -16.72 -13.13
N ALA A 264 4.15 -17.78 -13.55
CA ALA A 264 5.45 -18.17 -13.02
C ALA A 264 6.49 -17.04 -13.16
N ARG A 265 6.59 -16.43 -14.35
CA ARG A 265 7.49 -15.28 -14.58
C ARG A 265 7.18 -14.10 -13.66
N ARG A 266 5.90 -13.81 -13.41
CA ARG A 266 5.48 -12.74 -12.51
C ARG A 266 5.89 -13.03 -11.06
N ILE A 267 5.64 -14.25 -10.58
CA ILE A 267 5.99 -14.65 -9.21
C ILE A 267 7.51 -14.63 -8.99
N LEU A 268 8.29 -15.11 -9.97
CA LEU A 268 9.75 -15.01 -9.92
C LEU A 268 10.19 -13.54 -9.82
N LYS A 269 9.61 -12.65 -10.64
CA LYS A 269 9.98 -11.22 -10.61
C LYS A 269 9.59 -10.53 -9.31
N GLU A 270 8.43 -10.87 -8.74
CA GLU A 270 8.01 -10.41 -7.41
C GLU A 270 8.96 -10.88 -6.32
N GLY A 271 9.48 -12.11 -6.44
CA GLY A 271 10.55 -12.66 -5.60
C GLY A 271 11.95 -12.10 -5.89
N ARG A 272 12.08 -11.08 -6.75
CA ARG A 272 13.35 -10.49 -7.20
C ARG A 272 14.28 -11.50 -7.90
N LEU A 273 13.70 -12.47 -8.58
CA LEU A 273 14.37 -13.46 -9.42
C LEU A 273 13.99 -13.26 -10.88
N ASP A 274 14.83 -13.74 -11.79
CA ASP A 274 14.56 -13.69 -13.22
C ASP A 274 14.28 -15.10 -13.75
N ALA A 275 13.42 -15.19 -14.77
CA ALA A 275 13.15 -16.45 -15.44
C ALA A 275 14.22 -16.68 -16.50
N GLY A 276 15.00 -17.74 -16.33
CA GLY A 276 16.11 -18.10 -17.20
C GLY A 276 15.65 -18.82 -18.47
N LYS A 277 16.35 -19.91 -18.80
CA LYS A 277 16.08 -20.76 -19.95
C LYS A 277 14.73 -21.45 -19.79
N ILE A 278 13.93 -21.44 -20.85
CA ILE A 278 12.68 -22.20 -20.93
C ILE A 278 12.89 -23.41 -21.84
N THR A 279 12.64 -24.60 -21.32
CA THR A 279 12.70 -25.85 -22.10
C THR A 279 11.31 -26.44 -22.23
N GLU A 280 10.89 -26.73 -23.45
CA GLU A 280 9.60 -27.38 -23.70
C GLU A 280 9.75 -28.90 -23.55
N ARG A 281 8.84 -29.53 -22.81
CA ARG A 281 8.76 -30.99 -22.64
C ARG A 281 7.35 -31.48 -22.94
N GLU A 282 7.25 -32.62 -23.61
CA GLU A 282 5.97 -33.29 -23.83
C GLU A 282 5.40 -33.74 -22.48
N ASP A 283 4.16 -33.36 -22.21
CA ASP A 283 3.45 -33.75 -20.99
C ASP A 283 1.93 -33.72 -21.22
N SER A 284 1.19 -34.46 -20.39
CA SER A 284 -0.28 -34.49 -20.43
C SER A 284 -0.96 -33.22 -19.92
N SER A 285 -0.19 -32.33 -19.27
CA SER A 285 -0.66 -31.04 -18.75
C SER A 285 -0.99 -30.05 -19.87
N ASN A 286 -1.75 -29.00 -19.52
CA ASN A 286 -2.04 -27.90 -20.44
C ASN A 286 -0.75 -27.27 -20.97
N THR A 287 -0.74 -26.91 -22.26
CA THR A 287 0.40 -26.24 -22.88
C THR A 287 0.75 -24.95 -22.14
N GLY A 288 2.03 -24.79 -21.80
CA GLY A 288 2.56 -23.66 -21.05
C GLY A 288 2.52 -23.80 -19.52
N THR A 289 2.11 -24.96 -18.99
CA THR A 289 2.25 -25.28 -17.55
C THR A 289 3.71 -25.57 -17.21
N VAL A 290 4.23 -24.98 -16.13
CA VAL A 290 5.56 -25.27 -15.59
C VAL A 290 5.57 -26.66 -14.96
N LEU A 291 6.41 -27.53 -15.49
CA LEU A 291 6.62 -28.90 -15.03
C LEU A 291 7.74 -28.99 -14.00
N ASN A 292 8.76 -28.14 -14.14
CA ASN A 292 9.92 -28.14 -13.26
C ASN A 292 10.59 -26.77 -13.21
N GLN A 293 11.35 -26.52 -12.15
CA GLN A 293 12.23 -25.36 -11.97
C GLN A 293 13.65 -25.83 -11.61
N SER A 294 14.68 -25.08 -12.02
CA SER A 294 16.09 -25.48 -11.82
C SER A 294 16.58 -25.45 -10.37
N VAL A 295 15.99 -24.60 -9.54
CA VAL A 295 16.32 -24.46 -8.12
C VAL A 295 15.10 -24.82 -7.31
N SER A 296 15.26 -25.65 -6.28
CA SER A 296 14.12 -26.16 -5.50
C SER A 296 13.38 -25.02 -4.79
N PRO A 297 12.05 -25.09 -4.64
CA PRO A 297 11.33 -24.13 -3.83
C PRO A 297 11.84 -24.10 -2.38
N GLY A 298 12.00 -22.90 -1.80
CA GLY A 298 12.51 -22.69 -0.44
C GLY A 298 14.04 -22.58 -0.33
N GLU A 299 14.78 -22.90 -1.40
CA GLU A 299 16.22 -22.62 -1.44
C GLU A 299 16.48 -21.11 -1.51
N HIS A 300 17.65 -20.68 -1.03
CA HIS A 300 18.05 -19.27 -1.04
C HIS A 300 19.09 -19.06 -2.13
N VAL A 301 18.85 -18.07 -2.98
CA VAL A 301 19.76 -17.69 -4.07
C VAL A 301 19.94 -16.18 -4.10
N ASP A 302 20.99 -15.73 -4.77
CA ASP A 302 21.27 -14.32 -4.98
C ASP A 302 20.09 -13.61 -5.68
N THR A 303 19.75 -12.40 -5.22
CA THR A 303 18.78 -11.55 -5.95
C THR A 303 19.19 -11.41 -7.41
N GLY A 304 18.24 -11.55 -8.33
CA GLY A 304 18.47 -11.52 -9.77
C GLY A 304 18.92 -12.86 -10.36
N SER A 305 19.02 -13.93 -9.56
CA SER A 305 19.33 -15.27 -10.09
C SER A 305 18.29 -15.73 -11.11
N ASN A 306 18.78 -16.41 -12.15
CA ASN A 306 17.93 -16.99 -13.19
C ASN A 306 17.43 -18.38 -12.77
N ILE A 307 16.11 -18.55 -12.76
CA ILE A 307 15.46 -19.84 -12.54
C ILE A 307 15.01 -20.39 -13.90
N ASP A 308 15.64 -21.46 -14.35
CA ASP A 308 15.27 -22.15 -15.60
C ASP A 308 14.01 -22.96 -15.36
N LEU A 309 13.12 -23.01 -16.36
CA LEU A 309 11.82 -23.67 -16.25
C LEU A 309 11.60 -24.66 -17.38
N ASP A 310 11.07 -25.82 -17.04
CA ASP A 310 10.55 -26.75 -18.03
C ASP A 310 9.04 -26.58 -18.15
N VAL A 311 8.52 -26.49 -19.37
CA VAL A 311 7.09 -26.23 -19.62
C VAL A 311 6.46 -27.28 -20.54
N ALA A 312 5.20 -27.60 -20.28
CA ALA A 312 4.45 -28.57 -21.06
C ALA A 312 4.14 -28.06 -22.46
N VAL A 313 4.32 -28.92 -23.46
CA VAL A 313 3.79 -28.75 -24.82
C VAL A 313 2.89 -29.92 -25.18
N SER A 314 1.86 -29.65 -25.98
CA SER A 314 0.90 -30.67 -26.40
C SER A 314 1.47 -31.58 -27.48
N GLU A 315 1.19 -32.89 -27.38
CA GLU A 315 1.43 -33.84 -28.46
C GLU A 315 0.70 -33.39 -29.73
N LYS A 316 1.45 -33.22 -30.81
CA LYS A 316 0.89 -33.04 -32.16
C LYS A 316 0.30 -34.38 -32.63
N LYS A 317 -0.95 -34.70 -32.23
CA LYS A 317 -1.67 -35.88 -32.74
C LYS A 317 -1.91 -35.78 -34.25
N MET A 318 -0.99 -36.31 -35.06
CA MET A 318 -1.20 -36.62 -36.47
C MET A 318 -2.04 -37.90 -36.61
N ASN A 319 -3.36 -37.79 -36.39
CA ASN A 319 -4.30 -38.86 -36.74
C ASN A 319 -4.93 -38.60 -38.11
N GLY A 320 -4.14 -38.79 -39.17
CA GLY A 320 -4.61 -38.90 -40.55
C GLY A 320 -4.69 -40.37 -40.96
N LYS A 321 -5.78 -41.05 -40.60
CA LYS A 321 -6.14 -42.36 -41.13
C LYS A 321 -6.48 -42.21 -42.62
N ILE A 322 -5.53 -42.52 -43.50
CA ILE A 322 -5.81 -42.74 -44.93
C ILE A 322 -5.87 -44.25 -45.13
N ILE A 323 -7.09 -44.81 -45.16
CA ILE A 323 -7.32 -46.14 -45.72
C ILE A 323 -7.25 -45.96 -47.24
N GLY A 324 -6.28 -46.60 -47.88
CA GLY A 324 -6.20 -46.67 -49.32
C GLY A 324 -7.41 -47.38 -49.92
N LYS A 325 -8.00 -46.75 -50.94
CA LYS A 325 -8.68 -47.42 -52.06
C LYS A 325 -8.66 -46.48 -53.27
N ASP A 326 -7.83 -46.89 -54.22
CA ASP A 326 -7.95 -46.74 -55.67
C ASP A 326 -8.35 -45.38 -56.24
N VAL A 327 -7.34 -44.80 -56.91
CA VAL A 327 -7.39 -43.65 -57.80
C VAL A 327 -8.31 -43.95 -58.99
N ASN A 328 -9.22 -43.01 -59.32
CA ASN A 328 -9.73 -42.91 -60.68
C ASN A 328 -9.42 -41.51 -61.23
N ASP A 329 -8.69 -41.50 -62.34
CA ASP A 329 -7.88 -40.42 -62.90
C ASP A 329 -8.67 -39.61 -63.96
N SER A 330 -9.85 -39.11 -63.59
CA SER A 330 -10.70 -38.29 -64.48
C SER A 330 -11.02 -36.88 -63.95
N ASP A 331 -11.03 -36.65 -62.64
CA ASP A 331 -11.59 -35.41 -62.07
C ASP A 331 -10.54 -34.33 -61.77
N VAL A 332 -9.24 -34.65 -61.91
CA VAL A 332 -8.13 -33.72 -61.64
C VAL A 332 -7.81 -32.83 -62.86
N LYS A 333 -8.22 -33.21 -64.07
CA LYS A 333 -7.92 -32.45 -65.30
C LYS A 333 -8.90 -31.30 -65.59
N GLU A 334 -10.04 -31.24 -64.91
CA GLU A 334 -11.03 -30.18 -65.13
C GLU A 334 -10.84 -28.98 -64.19
N ASN A 335 -10.31 -29.19 -62.98
CA ASN A 335 -10.06 -28.09 -62.03
C ASN A 335 -8.78 -27.28 -62.27
N ILE A 336 -7.81 -27.81 -63.05
CA ILE A 336 -6.58 -27.09 -63.39
C ILE A 336 -6.78 -26.16 -64.62
N ARG A 337 -7.75 -26.45 -65.49
CA ARG A 337 -8.09 -25.57 -66.64
C ARG A 337 -8.88 -24.31 -66.26
N ASN A 338 -9.55 -24.29 -65.10
CA ASN A 338 -10.32 -23.12 -64.65
C ASN A 338 -9.50 -22.10 -63.85
N SER A 339 -8.32 -22.46 -63.32
CA SER A 339 -7.44 -21.55 -62.57
C SER A 339 -6.50 -20.71 -63.44
N GLU A 340 -6.25 -21.10 -64.70
CA GLU A 340 -5.36 -20.35 -65.61
C GLU A 340 -6.07 -19.25 -66.43
N ARG A 341 -7.41 -19.14 -66.38
CA ARG A 341 -8.17 -18.05 -67.03
C ARG A 341 -8.40 -16.81 -66.17
N ILE A 342 -7.94 -16.81 -64.91
CA ILE A 342 -8.21 -15.74 -63.94
C ILE A 342 -6.95 -14.90 -63.62
N LEU A 343 -5.77 -15.24 -64.17
CA LEU A 343 -4.51 -14.55 -63.88
C LEU A 343 -3.82 -13.88 -65.09
N SER A 344 -4.45 -13.82 -66.26
CA SER A 344 -4.01 -12.93 -67.35
C SER A 344 -4.85 -11.64 -67.31
N GLY A 345 -4.28 -10.59 -66.74
CA GLY A 345 -4.95 -9.31 -66.54
C GLY A 345 -5.37 -8.64 -67.85
N ASP A 346 -6.65 -8.23 -67.88
CA ASP A 346 -7.12 -7.11 -68.69
C ASP A 346 -8.46 -6.65 -68.10
N HIS A 347 -8.44 -5.55 -67.33
CA HIS A 347 -9.49 -4.53 -67.15
C HIS A 347 -9.39 -3.83 -65.78
N ILE A 348 -8.27 -3.14 -65.56
CA ILE A 348 -8.31 -1.86 -64.85
C ILE A 348 -8.97 -0.87 -65.81
N LYS A 349 -10.25 -0.56 -65.58
CA LYS A 349 -10.89 0.75 -65.83
C LYS A 349 -12.39 0.69 -65.50
N ASN A 350 -12.86 1.76 -64.85
CA ASN A 350 -14.26 2.11 -64.56
C ASN A 350 -14.94 1.48 -63.33
N LYS A 351 -14.68 2.06 -62.14
CA LYS A 351 -15.76 2.60 -61.28
C LYS A 351 -15.24 3.47 -60.12
N PHE A 352 -14.56 4.57 -60.46
CA PHE A 352 -14.67 5.78 -59.64
C PHE A 352 -15.94 6.48 -60.08
N HIS A 353 -17.03 6.40 -59.30
CA HIS A 353 -18.02 7.48 -59.11
C HIS A 353 -19.18 6.99 -58.23
N SER A 354 -19.63 7.90 -57.35
CA SER A 354 -20.80 7.86 -56.49
C SER A 354 -20.69 7.13 -55.15
N PHE A 355 -20.11 7.82 -54.15
CA PHE A 355 -20.79 7.97 -52.86
C PHE A 355 -20.54 9.39 -52.34
N LYS A 356 -21.30 10.33 -52.92
CA LYS A 356 -21.65 11.62 -52.31
C LYS A 356 -23.18 11.68 -52.35
N LYS A 357 -23.80 11.42 -51.21
CA LYS A 357 -25.07 12.03 -50.79
C LYS A 357 -25.27 11.75 -49.31
#